data_AF-A0A483AL37-F1
#
_entry.id   AF-A0A483AL37-F1
#
_cell.length_a   1.000
_cell.length_b   1.000
_cell.length_c   1.000
_cell.angle_alpha   90.00
_cell.angle_beta   90.00
_cell.angle_gamma   90.00
#
_symmetry.space_group_name_H-M   'P 1'
#
loop_
_entity.id
_entity.type
_entity.pdbx_description
1 polymer ?
#
loop_
_entity_poly.entity_id
_entity_poly.type
_entity_poly.pdbx_seq_one_letter_code
_entity_poly.pdbx_strand_id
1 'polypeptide(L)'
;MFWQEDIKEEHFTLPETIQDAVFTIHAKILPIDHAYFLSQALLKHLPWLKEANAGVFDISVADGNGWEQNHESGFYYPSKRSKLNIRMPQEKLAEAEVLVGKTLNLGDYQIDIVKALKSKLMSDMQIVFAKHIMCDKNASEETFLQTSFTQLQALGIQPKKMMAGLKRKISMPEGAIHTRSLMIADLRKAESVKLQEIGIGKHRLLGCGLFLPQKGIESVNAV
;
A
#
# COMPACT_ATOMS: atom_id res chain seq x y z
N MET A 1 -32.56 -13.23 -33.47
CA MET A 1 -31.10 -13.08 -33.40
C MET A 1 -30.81 -12.25 -32.17
N PHE A 2 -30.28 -12.84 -31.10
CA PHE A 2 -29.95 -12.12 -29.86
C PHE A 2 -28.52 -11.58 -30.02
N TRP A 3 -28.40 -10.30 -30.37
CA TRP A 3 -27.15 -9.56 -30.36
C TRP A 3 -27.09 -8.79 -29.05
N GLN A 4 -26.12 -9.10 -28.19
CA GLN A 4 -25.76 -8.26 -27.04
C GLN A 4 -24.46 -7.58 -27.44
N GLU A 5 -24.52 -6.29 -27.77
CA GLU A 5 -23.32 -5.48 -27.98
C GLU A 5 -22.54 -5.39 -26.67
N ASP A 6 -21.21 -5.45 -26.76
CA ASP A 6 -20.33 -5.16 -25.64
C ASP A 6 -20.71 -3.79 -25.06
N ILE A 7 -21.03 -3.77 -23.77
CA ILE A 7 -21.40 -2.57 -23.03
C ILE A 7 -20.27 -1.55 -23.25
N LYS A 8 -20.57 -0.46 -23.97
CA LYS A 8 -19.66 0.68 -24.15
C LYS A 8 -19.09 1.03 -22.78
N GLU A 9 -17.76 1.09 -22.69
CA GLU A 9 -17.05 1.44 -21.45
C GLU A 9 -17.75 2.61 -20.77
N GLU A 10 -18.38 2.35 -19.62
CA GLU A 10 -18.99 3.40 -18.82
C GLU A 10 -17.93 4.46 -18.53
N HIS A 11 -18.29 5.73 -18.67
CA HIS A 11 -17.46 6.84 -18.20
C HIS A 11 -17.24 6.69 -16.69
N PHE A 12 -16.14 6.05 -16.32
CA PHE A 12 -15.77 5.83 -14.92
C PHE A 12 -15.01 7.06 -14.41
N THR A 13 -15.62 7.77 -13.46
CA THR A 13 -14.98 8.89 -12.77
C THR A 13 -14.37 8.39 -11.47
N LEU A 14 -13.11 8.74 -11.22
CA LEU A 14 -12.43 8.39 -9.97
C LEU A 14 -13.11 9.09 -8.78
N PRO A 15 -13.53 8.35 -7.75
CA PRO A 15 -13.94 8.93 -6.48
C PRO A 15 -12.79 9.71 -5.85
N GLU A 16 -13.12 10.82 -5.19
CA GLU A 16 -12.14 11.62 -4.44
C GLU A 16 -12.13 11.29 -2.94
N THR A 17 -12.98 10.34 -2.50
CA THR A 17 -13.28 10.00 -1.10
C THR A 17 -12.05 9.55 -0.32
N ILE A 18 -11.20 8.71 -0.91
CA ILE A 18 -9.95 8.25 -0.30
C ILE A 18 -8.79 8.68 -1.19
N GLN A 19 -7.76 9.26 -0.57
CA GLN A 19 -6.58 9.75 -1.25
C GLN A 19 -5.32 9.36 -0.49
N ASP A 20 -4.20 9.33 -1.22
CA ASP A 20 -2.88 9.21 -0.60
C ASP A 20 -2.33 10.62 -0.31
N ALA A 21 -2.21 10.97 0.97
CA ALA A 21 -1.45 12.12 1.44
C ALA A 21 0.03 11.85 1.20
N VAL A 22 0.73 12.75 0.51
CA VAL A 22 2.12 12.55 0.10
C VAL A 22 3.02 13.61 0.71
N PHE A 23 4.05 13.19 1.42
CA PHE A 23 5.01 14.07 2.06
C PHE A 23 6.42 13.85 1.50
N THR A 24 7.11 14.95 1.22
CA THR A 24 8.56 14.91 1.06
C THR A 24 9.20 14.72 2.42
N ILE A 25 10.08 13.73 2.49
CA ILE A 25 10.81 13.41 3.71
C ILE A 25 12.30 13.62 3.51
N HIS A 26 13.00 13.83 4.60
CA HIS A 26 14.44 13.71 4.70
C HIS A 26 14.78 12.75 5.84
N ALA A 27 15.56 11.72 5.53
CA ALA A 27 16.05 10.78 6.51
C ALA A 27 17.43 10.32 6.05
N LYS A 28 18.41 10.30 6.96
CA LYS A 28 19.78 9.89 6.64
C LYS A 28 19.85 8.39 6.40
N ILE A 29 19.13 7.62 7.20
CA ILE A 29 19.16 6.16 7.25
C ILE A 29 17.83 5.68 7.82
N LEU A 30 17.33 4.56 7.31
CA LEU A 30 16.12 3.91 7.83
C LEU A 30 16.32 2.41 7.95
N PRO A 31 15.82 1.78 9.02
CA PRO A 31 15.84 0.33 9.10
C PRO A 31 14.91 -0.25 8.03
N ILE A 32 15.28 -1.41 7.49
CA ILE A 32 14.45 -2.10 6.48
C ILE A 32 13.09 -2.45 7.08
N ASP A 33 13.05 -2.86 8.34
CA ASP A 33 11.82 -3.17 9.09
C ASP A 33 11.40 -2.02 10.02
N HIS A 34 11.01 -0.89 9.42
CA HIS A 34 10.63 0.33 10.16
C HIS A 34 9.11 0.51 10.32
N ALA A 35 8.28 -0.40 9.77
CA ALA A 35 6.83 -0.21 9.68
C ALA A 35 6.18 0.03 11.05
N TYR A 36 6.56 -0.74 12.07
CA TYR A 36 6.04 -0.58 13.43
C TYR A 36 6.42 0.79 14.02
N PHE A 37 7.70 1.16 14.00
CA PHE A 37 8.18 2.41 14.57
C PHE A 37 7.59 3.63 13.85
N LEU A 38 7.50 3.56 12.52
CA LEU A 38 6.85 4.61 11.71
C LEU A 38 5.39 4.79 12.11
N SER A 39 4.66 3.69 12.26
CA SER A 39 3.26 3.70 12.69
C SER A 39 3.10 4.36 14.07
N GLN A 40 3.92 3.96 15.05
CA GLN A 40 3.87 4.55 16.39
C GLN A 40 4.24 6.04 16.38
N ALA A 41 5.24 6.44 15.60
CA ALA A 41 5.64 7.83 15.47
C ALA A 41 4.52 8.69 14.87
N LEU A 42 3.85 8.20 13.81
CA LEU A 42 2.72 8.89 13.21
C LEU A 42 1.53 9.00 14.16
N LEU A 43 1.23 7.95 14.92
CA LEU A 43 0.12 7.94 15.88
C LEU A 43 0.28 8.96 17.02
N LYS A 44 1.50 9.38 17.34
CA LYS A 44 1.74 10.47 18.31
C LYS A 44 1.26 11.82 17.78
N HIS A 45 1.28 12.03 16.46
CA HIS A 45 0.88 13.28 15.83
C HIS A 45 -0.53 13.21 15.25
N LEU A 46 -0.96 12.04 14.80
CA LEU A 46 -2.24 11.78 14.15
C LEU A 46 -2.94 10.57 14.80
N PRO A 47 -3.41 10.69 16.06
CA PRO A 47 -4.00 9.57 16.80
C PRO A 47 -5.25 9.01 16.11
N TRP A 48 -5.98 9.84 15.37
CA TRP A 48 -7.18 9.48 14.61
C TRP A 48 -6.93 8.46 13.48
N LEU A 49 -5.67 8.21 13.08
CA LEU A 49 -5.35 7.22 12.05
C LEU A 49 -5.87 5.81 12.39
N LYS A 50 -5.99 5.47 13.68
CA LYS A 50 -6.52 4.17 14.14
C LYS A 50 -7.99 3.95 13.74
N GLU A 51 -8.76 5.03 13.66
CA GLU A 51 -10.21 4.99 13.50
C GLU A 51 -10.63 5.34 12.06
N ALA A 52 -9.78 6.07 11.32
CA ALA A 52 -10.08 6.56 9.97
C ALA A 52 -9.81 5.55 8.83
N ASN A 53 -9.68 4.26 9.14
CA ASN A 53 -9.28 3.21 8.17
C ASN A 53 -8.02 3.60 7.36
N ALA A 54 -7.09 4.32 7.98
CA ALA A 54 -5.92 4.84 7.29
C ALA A 54 -4.90 3.72 7.00
N GLY A 55 -4.10 3.91 5.96
CA GLY A 55 -3.02 3.02 5.57
C GLY A 55 -1.69 3.77 5.53
N VAL A 56 -0.66 3.25 6.17
CA VAL A 56 0.69 3.84 6.09
C VAL A 56 1.52 2.99 5.16
N PHE A 57 2.01 3.57 4.07
CA PHE A 57 2.88 2.86 3.15
C PHE A 57 4.31 2.80 3.69
N ASP A 58 4.91 1.63 3.50
CA ASP A 58 6.34 1.41 3.71
C ASP A 58 7.17 2.41 2.88
N ILE A 59 8.10 3.10 3.53
CA ILE A 59 9.07 3.92 2.81
C ILE A 59 10.09 2.94 2.27
N SER A 60 10.11 2.73 0.96
CA SER A 60 11.05 1.79 0.34
C SER A 60 11.83 2.48 -0.75
N VAL A 61 13.06 2.03 -0.94
CA VAL A 61 13.88 2.36 -2.09
C VAL A 61 13.73 1.20 -3.07
N ALA A 62 13.58 1.50 -4.37
CA ALA A 62 13.56 0.43 -5.36
C ALA A 62 14.89 -0.33 -5.33
N ASP A 63 14.82 -1.67 -5.31
CA ASP A 63 15.97 -2.52 -5.62
C ASP A 63 16.19 -2.50 -7.14
N GLY A 64 17.36 -2.08 -7.58
CA GLY A 64 17.71 -1.96 -9.00
C GLY A 64 18.37 -0.63 -9.40
N ASN A 65 18.87 -0.55 -10.64
CA ASN A 65 19.68 0.57 -11.14
C ASN A 65 20.94 0.86 -10.29
N GLY A 66 21.58 -0.19 -9.76
CA GLY A 66 22.79 -0.07 -8.94
C GLY A 66 22.55 0.22 -7.45
N TRP A 67 21.29 0.25 -7.00
CA TRP A 67 20.94 0.33 -5.58
C TRP A 67 20.54 -1.06 -5.09
N GLU A 68 21.22 -1.55 -4.05
CA GLU A 68 20.88 -2.79 -3.35
C GLU A 68 20.44 -2.47 -1.93
N GLN A 69 19.28 -2.98 -1.51
CA GLN A 69 18.97 -3.08 -0.10
C GLN A 69 19.90 -4.12 0.52
N ASN A 70 20.88 -3.66 1.29
CA ASN A 70 21.72 -4.55 2.08
C ASN A 70 20.91 -5.07 3.29
N HIS A 71 20.23 -6.19 3.09
CA HIS A 71 19.48 -6.90 4.12
C HIS A 71 20.37 -7.42 5.27
N GLU A 72 21.69 -7.58 5.07
CA GLU A 72 22.63 -7.97 6.13
C GLU A 72 22.89 -6.82 7.10
N SER A 73 22.98 -5.59 6.59
CA SER A 73 23.15 -4.38 7.41
C SER A 73 21.87 -3.98 8.15
N GLY A 74 20.71 -4.38 7.64
CA GLY A 74 19.41 -4.12 8.26
C GLY A 74 18.83 -2.72 8.03
N PHE A 75 19.49 -1.88 7.24
CA PHE A 75 19.07 -0.51 6.94
C PHE A 75 19.32 -0.13 5.47
N TYR A 76 18.70 0.97 5.03
CA TYR A 76 18.93 1.58 3.72
C TYR A 76 19.01 3.11 3.82
N TYR A 77 19.52 3.73 2.76
CA TYR A 77 19.68 5.19 2.63
C TYR A 77 18.58 5.73 1.70
N PRO A 78 17.53 6.39 2.24
CA PRO A 78 16.44 6.92 1.41
C PRO A 78 16.97 7.96 0.42
N SER A 79 16.57 7.85 -0.85
CA SER A 79 16.88 8.90 -1.83
C SER A 79 16.08 10.17 -1.55
N LYS A 80 16.47 11.31 -2.14
CA LYS A 80 15.65 12.55 -2.12
C LYS A 80 14.26 12.37 -2.76
N ARG A 81 14.05 11.30 -3.53
CA ARG A 81 12.76 10.95 -4.15
C ARG A 81 11.86 10.14 -3.23
N SER A 82 12.37 9.56 -2.16
CA SER A 82 11.57 8.84 -1.18
C SER A 82 10.51 9.78 -0.59
N LYS A 83 9.31 9.23 -0.41
CA LYS A 83 8.14 9.94 0.11
C LYS A 83 7.49 9.08 1.18
N LEU A 84 6.93 9.75 2.19
CA LEU A 84 5.95 9.13 3.05
C LEU A 84 4.59 9.27 2.36
N ASN A 85 3.87 8.16 2.23
CA ASN A 85 2.50 8.16 1.70
C ASN A 85 1.57 7.59 2.78
N ILE A 86 0.44 8.23 3.00
CA ILE A 86 -0.59 7.77 3.94
C ILE A 86 -1.93 7.80 3.22
N ARG A 87 -2.57 6.64 3.05
CA ARG A 87 -3.92 6.50 2.50
C ARG A 87 -4.94 6.88 3.56
N MET A 88 -5.83 7.82 3.28
CA MET A 88 -6.82 8.31 4.24
C MET A 88 -8.05 8.90 3.54
N PRO A 89 -9.16 9.11 4.27
CA PRO A 89 -10.27 9.90 3.78
C PRO A 89 -9.86 11.34 3.43
N GLN A 90 -10.44 11.89 2.37
CA GLN A 90 -10.13 13.23 1.87
C GLN A 90 -10.27 14.30 2.96
N GLU A 91 -11.31 14.21 3.77
CA GLU A 91 -11.62 15.15 4.84
C GLU A 91 -10.52 15.22 5.92
N LYS A 92 -9.64 14.21 5.98
CA LYS A 92 -8.50 14.15 6.90
C LYS A 92 -7.18 14.68 6.32
N LEU A 93 -7.14 15.03 5.03
CA LEU A 93 -5.92 15.53 4.37
C LEU A 93 -5.39 16.81 5.03
N ALA A 94 -6.28 17.79 5.28
CA ALA A 94 -5.89 19.05 5.91
C ALA A 94 -5.38 18.84 7.35
N GLU A 95 -5.99 17.92 8.11
CA GLU A 95 -5.55 17.58 9.47
C GLU A 95 -4.16 16.92 9.45
N ALA A 96 -3.84 16.13 8.43
CA ALA A 96 -2.53 15.49 8.28
C ALA A 96 -1.39 16.49 7.99
N GLU A 97 -1.68 17.71 7.54
CA GLU A 97 -0.65 18.74 7.28
C GLU A 97 0.09 19.19 8.55
N VAL A 98 -0.44 18.91 9.75
CA VAL A 98 0.26 19.15 11.04
C VAL A 98 1.60 18.43 11.13
N LEU A 99 1.83 17.41 10.30
CA LEU A 99 3.10 16.71 10.17
C LEU A 99 4.21 17.58 9.55
N VAL A 100 3.87 18.59 8.74
CA VAL A 100 4.88 19.42 8.05
C VAL A 100 5.74 20.16 9.07
N GLY A 101 7.06 20.05 8.91
CA GLY A 101 8.05 20.60 9.83
C GLY A 101 8.27 19.76 11.10
N LYS A 102 7.61 18.61 11.26
CA LYS A 102 7.87 17.69 12.37
C LYS A 102 8.98 16.70 12.02
N THR A 103 9.63 16.20 13.06
CA THR A 103 10.55 15.06 12.98
C THR A 103 9.89 13.86 13.65
N LEU A 104 9.66 12.80 12.88
CA LEU A 104 9.19 11.52 13.39
C LEU A 104 10.38 10.78 14.01
N ASN A 105 10.29 10.45 15.28
CA ASN A 105 11.30 9.69 16.02
C ASN A 105 10.95 8.18 16.00
N LEU A 106 11.82 7.39 15.39
CA LEU A 106 11.72 5.94 15.21
C LEU A 106 12.78 5.20 16.08
N GLY A 107 13.14 5.76 17.23
CA GLY A 107 14.23 5.27 18.08
C GLY A 107 15.55 5.91 17.67
N ASP A 108 16.49 5.07 17.24
CA ASP A 108 17.82 5.53 16.76
C ASP A 108 17.76 6.24 15.39
N TYR A 109 16.57 6.28 14.78
CA TYR A 109 16.33 6.82 13.45
C TYR A 109 15.32 7.96 13.49
N GLN A 110 15.45 8.90 12.55
CA GLN A 110 14.58 10.07 12.45
C GLN A 110 14.18 10.34 11.00
N ILE A 111 12.95 10.82 10.82
CA ILE A 111 12.41 11.25 9.53
C ILE A 111 11.88 12.66 9.68
N ASP A 112 12.48 13.61 8.98
CA ASP A 112 11.98 14.98 8.89
C ASP A 112 10.91 15.07 7.81
N ILE A 113 9.73 15.59 8.14
CA ILE A 113 8.67 15.86 7.20
C ILE A 113 8.85 17.28 6.64
N VAL A 114 9.36 17.38 5.42
CA VAL A 114 9.80 18.64 4.82
C VAL A 114 8.62 19.47 4.31
N LYS A 115 7.73 18.85 3.52
CA LYS A 115 6.54 19.51 2.98
C LYS A 115 5.51 18.50 2.49
N ALA A 116 4.25 18.91 2.52
CA ALA A 116 3.17 18.23 1.81
C ALA A 116 3.30 18.45 0.29
N LEU A 117 2.92 17.43 -0.47
CA LEU A 117 2.76 17.48 -1.91
C LEU A 117 1.28 17.29 -2.25
N LYS A 118 0.91 17.50 -3.52
CA LYS A 118 -0.44 17.20 -4.01
C LYS A 118 -0.81 15.75 -3.68
N SER A 119 -1.98 15.56 -3.06
CA SER A 119 -2.55 14.26 -2.79
C SER A 119 -2.80 13.50 -4.09
N LYS A 120 -2.82 12.17 -4.01
CA LYS A 120 -3.06 11.30 -5.17
C LYS A 120 -4.38 10.57 -5.02
N LEU A 121 -5.17 10.61 -6.08
CA LEU A 121 -6.33 9.73 -6.24
C LEU A 121 -5.87 8.30 -6.45
N MET A 122 -6.80 7.36 -6.23
CA MET A 122 -6.62 5.97 -6.64
C MET A 122 -6.52 5.87 -8.17
N SER A 123 -6.05 4.74 -8.68
CA SER A 123 -5.94 4.49 -10.11
C SER A 123 -7.02 3.52 -10.60
N ASP A 124 -7.49 3.69 -11.83
CA ASP A 124 -8.39 2.76 -12.52
C ASP A 124 -7.64 1.60 -13.23
N MET A 125 -6.32 1.48 -13.05
CA MET A 125 -5.53 0.35 -13.58
C MET A 125 -6.10 -0.98 -13.09
N GLN A 126 -6.23 -1.94 -14.00
CA GLN A 126 -6.88 -3.23 -13.74
C GLN A 126 -5.99 -4.25 -13.02
N ILE A 127 -4.74 -3.87 -12.71
CA ILE A 127 -3.78 -4.69 -12.00
C ILE A 127 -3.30 -3.93 -10.77
N VAL A 128 -3.40 -4.58 -9.62
CA VAL A 128 -2.97 -4.02 -8.35
C VAL A 128 -2.16 -5.03 -7.56
N PHE A 129 -1.28 -4.52 -6.72
CA PHE A 129 -0.35 -5.32 -5.92
C PHE A 129 -0.29 -4.81 -4.48
N ALA A 130 -0.41 -5.72 -3.53
CA ALA A 130 -0.13 -5.47 -2.12
C ALA A 130 1.20 -6.15 -1.74
N LYS A 131 2.14 -5.37 -1.20
CA LYS A 131 3.44 -5.88 -0.73
C LYS A 131 3.28 -6.82 0.47
N HIS A 132 2.29 -6.54 1.32
CA HIS A 132 2.04 -7.25 2.56
C HIS A 132 0.54 -7.52 2.72
N ILE A 133 0.14 -8.78 2.74
CA ILE A 133 -1.16 -9.24 3.27
C ILE A 133 -0.84 -10.12 4.47
N MET A 134 -1.40 -9.81 5.64
CA MET A 134 -1.24 -10.64 6.84
C MET A 134 -1.73 -12.06 6.56
N CYS A 135 -0.93 -13.06 6.93
CA CYS A 135 -1.30 -14.46 6.86
C CYS A 135 -0.75 -15.23 8.06
N ASP A 136 -1.28 -16.42 8.31
CA ASP A 136 -0.71 -17.30 9.32
C ASP A 136 0.70 -17.76 8.90
N LYS A 137 1.60 -17.90 9.89
CA LYS A 137 3.00 -18.30 9.68
C LYS A 137 3.16 -19.53 8.80
N ASN A 138 2.29 -20.53 9.02
CA ASN A 138 2.35 -21.84 8.39
C ASN A 138 1.32 -22.01 7.28
N ALA A 139 0.64 -20.93 6.86
CA ALA A 139 -0.32 -21.02 5.76
C ALA A 139 0.37 -21.50 4.48
N SER A 140 -0.27 -22.49 3.82
CA SER A 140 0.08 -22.86 2.46
C SER A 140 -0.26 -21.71 1.51
N GLU A 141 0.26 -21.78 0.29
CA GLU A 141 -0.10 -20.81 -0.75
C GLU A 141 -1.59 -20.84 -1.08
N GLU A 142 -2.14 -22.04 -1.22
CA GLU A 142 -3.56 -22.26 -1.50
C GLU A 142 -4.46 -21.69 -0.40
N THR A 143 -4.16 -21.96 0.87
CA THR A 143 -4.91 -21.40 2.00
C THR A 143 -4.84 -19.87 2.02
N PHE A 144 -3.68 -19.29 1.70
CA PHE A 144 -3.51 -17.84 1.60
C PHE A 144 -4.37 -17.23 0.48
N LEU A 145 -4.34 -17.85 -0.70
CA LEU A 145 -5.14 -17.42 -1.86
C LEU A 145 -6.64 -17.54 -1.58
N GLN A 146 -7.10 -18.65 -1.00
CA GLN A 146 -8.50 -18.87 -0.66
C GLN A 146 -9.00 -17.87 0.39
N THR A 147 -8.18 -17.59 1.41
CA THR A 147 -8.49 -16.58 2.44
C THR A 147 -8.59 -15.18 1.83
N SER A 148 -7.64 -14.83 0.95
CA SER A 148 -7.63 -13.55 0.24
C SER A 148 -8.84 -13.42 -0.69
N PHE A 149 -9.20 -14.49 -1.41
CA PHE A 149 -10.36 -14.55 -2.29
C PHE A 149 -11.67 -14.33 -1.53
N THR A 150 -11.82 -14.96 -0.37
CA THR A 150 -12.98 -14.78 0.52
C THR A 150 -13.13 -13.33 0.97
N GLN A 151 -12.02 -12.66 1.31
CA GLN A 151 -12.05 -11.25 1.70
C GLN A 151 -12.41 -10.33 0.52
N LEU A 152 -11.93 -10.63 -0.70
CA LEU A 152 -12.30 -9.90 -1.91
C LEU A 152 -13.78 -10.07 -2.24
N GLN A 153 -14.32 -11.29 -2.11
CA GLN A 153 -15.76 -11.54 -2.29
C GLN A 153 -16.62 -10.77 -1.28
N ALA A 154 -16.16 -10.64 -0.03
CA ALA A 154 -16.84 -9.81 0.98
C ALA A 154 -16.90 -8.32 0.58
N LEU A 155 -15.98 -7.86 -0.27
CA LEU A 155 -16.00 -6.53 -0.89
C LEU A 155 -16.83 -6.48 -2.18
N GLY A 156 -17.45 -7.58 -2.61
CA GLY A 156 -18.16 -7.69 -3.87
C GLY A 156 -17.23 -7.71 -5.10
N ILE A 157 -15.95 -8.06 -4.90
CA ILE A 157 -14.95 -8.15 -5.96
C ILE A 157 -14.78 -9.62 -6.36
N GLN A 158 -14.86 -9.90 -7.66
CA GLN A 158 -14.62 -11.24 -8.19
C GLN A 158 -13.33 -11.25 -9.02
N PRO A 159 -12.16 -11.48 -8.38
CA PRO A 159 -10.89 -11.45 -9.07
C PRO A 159 -10.80 -12.62 -10.06
N LYS A 160 -10.40 -12.34 -11.31
CA LYS A 160 -10.18 -13.39 -12.32
C LYS A 160 -8.81 -14.05 -12.17
N LYS A 161 -7.81 -13.26 -11.77
CA LYS A 161 -6.42 -13.71 -11.63
C LYS A 161 -5.86 -13.20 -10.31
N MET A 162 -5.33 -14.12 -9.52
CA MET A 162 -4.62 -13.83 -8.27
C MET A 162 -3.29 -14.57 -8.28
N MET A 163 -2.23 -13.92 -7.80
CA MET A 163 -0.90 -14.51 -7.69
C MET A 163 -0.29 -14.18 -6.34
N ALA A 164 0.00 -15.22 -5.56
CA ALA A 164 0.72 -15.09 -4.31
C ALA A 164 2.22 -14.93 -4.61
N GLY A 165 2.86 -13.96 -3.97
CA GLY A 165 4.29 -13.70 -4.14
C GLY A 165 5.10 -14.06 -2.90
N LEU A 166 6.08 -13.20 -2.61
CA LEU A 166 7.08 -13.39 -1.57
C LEU A 166 6.48 -13.33 -0.16
N LYS A 167 6.97 -14.20 0.71
CA LYS A 167 6.70 -14.19 2.16
C LYS A 167 7.64 -13.20 2.84
N ARG A 168 7.12 -12.40 3.78
CA ARG A 168 7.87 -11.42 4.56
C ARG A 168 7.42 -11.43 6.02
N LYS A 169 8.15 -10.73 6.86
CA LYS A 169 7.79 -10.50 8.27
C LYS A 169 7.84 -9.00 8.56
N ILE A 170 7.01 -8.56 9.50
CA ILE A 170 7.06 -7.23 10.11
C ILE A 170 7.27 -7.46 11.60
N SER A 171 8.33 -6.91 12.16
CA SER A 171 8.64 -7.07 13.59
C SER A 171 7.79 -6.14 14.43
N MET A 172 7.22 -6.68 15.50
CA MET A 172 6.54 -5.92 16.54
C MET A 172 7.00 -6.41 17.92
N PRO A 173 6.82 -5.59 18.98
CA PRO A 173 7.14 -6.00 20.34
C PRO A 173 6.43 -7.29 20.80
N GLU A 174 5.19 -7.51 20.36
CA GLU A 174 4.39 -8.70 20.67
C GLU A 174 4.74 -9.95 19.82
N GLY A 175 5.59 -9.79 18.80
CA GLY A 175 5.97 -10.85 17.87
C GLY A 175 5.93 -10.42 16.41
N ALA A 176 6.41 -11.27 15.52
CA ALA A 176 6.44 -10.97 14.09
C ALA A 176 5.08 -11.23 13.42
N ILE A 177 4.58 -10.25 12.67
CA ILE A 177 3.48 -10.46 11.72
C ILE A 177 4.03 -11.13 10.48
N HIS A 178 3.45 -12.27 10.10
CA HIS A 178 3.74 -12.93 8.84
C HIS A 178 2.89 -12.35 7.73
N THR A 179 3.52 -12.06 6.60
CA THR A 179 2.85 -11.46 5.45
C THR A 179 3.25 -12.16 4.16
N ARG A 180 2.39 -12.07 3.16
CA ARG A 180 2.68 -12.49 1.80
C ARG A 180 2.19 -11.44 0.81
N SER A 181 2.96 -11.18 -0.24
CA SER A 181 2.51 -10.25 -1.27
C SER A 181 1.43 -10.89 -2.14
N LEU A 182 0.53 -10.07 -2.68
CA LEU A 182 -0.58 -10.52 -3.53
C LEU A 182 -0.72 -9.59 -4.73
N MET A 183 -0.69 -10.15 -5.93
CA MET A 183 -1.08 -9.47 -7.16
C MET A 183 -2.48 -9.91 -7.58
N ILE A 184 -3.28 -8.97 -8.05
CA ILE A 184 -4.60 -9.23 -8.63
C ILE A 184 -4.67 -8.52 -9.98
N ALA A 185 -5.15 -9.24 -10.99
CA ALA A 185 -5.24 -8.74 -12.36
C ALA A 185 -6.65 -8.95 -12.94
N ASP A 186 -6.90 -8.25 -14.05
CA ASP A 186 -8.16 -8.23 -14.80
C ASP A 186 -9.37 -7.76 -13.95
N LEU A 187 -9.15 -6.79 -13.06
CA LEU A 187 -10.20 -6.14 -12.28
C LEU A 187 -10.97 -5.13 -13.12
N ARG A 188 -12.28 -5.01 -12.90
CA ARG A 188 -13.02 -3.84 -13.42
C ARG A 188 -12.47 -2.57 -12.77
N LYS A 189 -12.51 -1.43 -13.49
CA LYS A 189 -12.02 -0.12 -13.00
C LYS A 189 -12.54 0.20 -11.59
N ALA A 190 -13.85 0.03 -11.37
CA ALA A 190 -14.48 0.25 -10.07
C ALA A 190 -14.01 -0.72 -8.97
N GLU A 191 -13.77 -2.00 -9.30
CA GLU A 191 -13.24 -2.98 -8.35
C GLU A 191 -11.80 -2.66 -7.95
N SER A 192 -10.98 -2.23 -8.91
CA SER A 192 -9.60 -1.83 -8.66
C SER A 192 -9.53 -0.63 -7.72
N VAL A 193 -10.33 0.41 -7.97
CA VAL A 193 -10.42 1.57 -7.09
C VAL A 193 -10.90 1.15 -5.71
N LYS A 194 -12.02 0.42 -5.62
CA LYS A 194 -12.57 -0.05 -4.33
C LYS A 194 -11.56 -0.85 -3.52
N LEU A 195 -10.79 -1.71 -4.18
CA LEU A 195 -9.74 -2.50 -3.53
C LEU A 195 -8.58 -1.62 -3.04
N GLN A 196 -8.19 -0.59 -3.79
CA GLN A 196 -7.19 0.36 -3.33
C GLN A 196 -7.70 1.15 -2.12
N GLU A 197 -8.95 1.62 -2.11
CA GLU A 197 -9.53 2.36 -0.99
C GLU A 197 -9.62 1.49 0.29
N ILE A 198 -10.19 0.28 0.18
CA ILE A 198 -10.60 -0.55 1.31
C ILE A 198 -9.55 -1.60 1.70
N GLY A 199 -8.72 -2.06 0.77
CA GLY A 199 -7.73 -3.10 1.03
C GLY A 199 -8.34 -4.42 1.51
N ILE A 200 -7.50 -5.35 1.96
CA ILE A 200 -7.93 -6.59 2.63
C ILE A 200 -7.01 -6.88 3.82
N GLY A 201 -7.48 -7.66 4.78
CA GLY A 201 -6.72 -8.06 5.95
C GLY A 201 -6.66 -6.99 7.04
N LYS A 202 -5.68 -7.12 7.93
CA LYS A 202 -5.49 -6.28 9.11
C LYS A 202 -4.18 -5.49 9.02
N HIS A 203 -3.95 -4.62 10.00
CA HIS A 203 -2.67 -3.89 10.18
C HIS A 203 -2.33 -2.90 9.05
N ARG A 204 -3.33 -2.17 8.53
CA ARG A 204 -3.14 -1.13 7.51
C ARG A 204 -2.14 -0.04 7.88
N LEU A 205 -2.06 0.31 9.17
CA LEU A 205 -1.05 1.25 9.67
C LEU A 205 0.38 0.70 9.67
N LEU A 206 0.57 -0.59 9.39
CA LEU A 206 1.87 -1.24 9.19
C LEU A 206 2.12 -1.56 7.71
N GLY A 207 1.31 -1.01 6.79
CA GLY A 207 1.43 -1.25 5.35
C GLY A 207 0.78 -2.56 4.86
N CYS A 208 0.09 -3.30 5.73
CA CYS A 208 -0.63 -4.50 5.34
C CYS A 208 -1.97 -4.17 4.66
N GLY A 209 -2.33 -4.95 3.64
CA GLY A 209 -3.62 -4.81 2.97
C GLY A 209 -3.71 -3.65 2.00
N LEU A 210 -2.63 -2.88 1.80
CA LEU A 210 -2.64 -1.71 0.93
C LEU A 210 -2.23 -2.10 -0.49
N PHE A 211 -3.12 -1.84 -1.45
CA PHE A 211 -2.89 -2.13 -2.86
C PHE A 211 -2.40 -0.89 -3.60
N LEU A 212 -1.39 -1.08 -4.44
CA LEU A 212 -0.85 -0.09 -5.37
C LEU A 212 -1.07 -0.55 -6.81
N PRO A 213 -1.45 0.35 -7.73
CA PRO A 213 -1.62 0.01 -9.13
C PRO A 213 -0.29 -0.41 -9.75
N GLN A 214 -0.35 -1.41 -10.63
CA GLN A 214 0.78 -1.89 -11.40
C GLN A 214 0.52 -1.68 -12.89
N LYS A 215 1.56 -1.26 -13.60
CA LYS A 215 1.51 -1.27 -15.06
C LYS A 215 1.36 -2.70 -15.53
N GLY A 216 0.37 -2.94 -16.38
CA GLY A 216 0.22 -4.25 -17.00
C GLY A 216 1.36 -4.56 -17.95
N ILE A 217 1.59 -5.85 -18.12
CA ILE A 217 2.34 -6.40 -19.23
C ILE A 217 1.30 -6.66 -20.33
N GLU A 218 0.66 -5.61 -20.83
CA GLU A 218 -0.04 -5.76 -22.10
C GLU A 218 1.04 -6.12 -23.11
N SER A 219 0.93 -7.32 -23.68
CA SER A 219 1.82 -7.72 -24.76
C SER A 219 1.74 -6.64 -25.83
N VAL A 220 2.88 -6.06 -26.17
CA VAL A 220 3.03 -5.23 -27.37
C VAL A 220 2.95 -6.17 -28.59
N ASN A 221 1.80 -6.81 -28.79
CA ASN A 221 1.47 -7.58 -29.98
C ASN A 221 0.55 -6.65 -30.78
N ALA A 222 1.02 -5.99 -31.81
CA ALA A 222 1.51 -6.49 -33.10
C ALA A 222 0.54 -5.88 -34.11
N VAL A 223 0.96 -4.79 -34.74
CA VAL A 223 0.35 -4.31 -35.99
C VAL A 223 0.70 -5.31 -37.08
#